data_AF-A0A1A2XEN9-F1
#
_entry.id   AF-A0A1A2XEN9-F1
#
_cell.length_a   1.000
_cell.length_b   1.000
_cell.length_c   1.000
_cell.angle_alpha   90.00
_cell.angle_beta   90.00
_cell.angle_gamma   90.00
#
_symmetry.space_group_name_H-M   'P 1'
#
loop_
_entity.id
_entity.type
_entity.pdbx_description
1 polymer ?
#
loop_
_entity_poly.entity_id
_entity_poly.type
_entity_poly.pdbx_seq_one_letter_code
_entity_poly.pdbx_strand_id
1 'polypeptide(L)'
;MSGAIHGELDGIAQDAQGLQAISDNQASTMHALASTMEGLGSTLQGAAGIQMQSVGEQLHAQGMRFSTTFAEHSQKMANNASIFESHDADGASVIAQVSGLIT
;
A
#
# COMPACT_ATOMS: atom_id res chain seq x y z
N MET A 1 16.48 -9.61 23.24
CA MET A 1 16.50 -9.44 21.77
C MET A 1 15.11 -9.52 21.13
N SER A 2 14.11 -10.22 21.70
CA SER A 2 12.74 -10.26 21.11
C SER A 2 12.02 -8.89 21.09
N GLY A 3 12.27 -8.01 22.06
CA GLY A 3 11.62 -6.69 22.09
C GLY A 3 12.06 -5.72 20.97
N ALA A 4 13.21 -5.95 20.33
CA ALA A 4 13.64 -5.14 19.18
C ALA A 4 12.90 -5.55 17.90
N ILE A 5 12.70 -6.86 17.70
CA ILE A 5 11.98 -7.42 16.54
C ILE A 5 10.49 -7.03 16.61
N HIS A 6 9.85 -7.15 17.78
CA HIS A 6 8.46 -6.70 17.96
C HIS A 6 8.28 -5.19 17.68
N GLY A 7 9.23 -4.34 18.09
CA GLY A 7 9.17 -2.90 17.82
C GLY A 7 9.32 -2.56 16.33
N GLU A 8 10.14 -3.30 15.60
CA GLU A 8 10.28 -3.15 14.14
C GLU A 8 9.03 -3.65 13.41
N LEU A 9 8.36 -4.71 13.89
CA LEU A 9 7.11 -5.21 13.31
C LEU A 9 5.93 -4.27 13.54
N ASP A 10 5.80 -3.70 14.74
CA ASP A 10 4.79 -2.67 15.02
C ASP A 10 5.04 -1.42 14.15
N GLY A 11 6.31 -1.02 13.98
CA GLY A 11 6.69 0.07 13.08
C GLY A 11 6.29 -0.20 11.63
N ILE A 12 6.55 -1.41 11.11
CA ILE A 12 6.15 -1.82 9.75
C ILE A 12 4.63 -1.85 9.61
N ALA A 13 3.89 -2.34 10.61
CA ALA A 13 2.43 -2.38 10.58
C ALA A 13 1.84 -0.96 10.58
N GLN A 14 2.40 -0.05 11.39
CA GLN A 14 1.99 1.33 11.45
C GLN A 14 2.30 2.10 10.15
N ASP A 15 3.49 1.88 9.58
CA ASP A 15 3.87 2.44 8.28
C ASP A 15 3.00 1.90 7.15
N ALA A 16 2.64 0.62 7.17
CA ALA A 16 1.74 0.02 6.19
C ALA A 16 0.34 0.65 6.23
N GLN A 17 -0.21 0.90 7.41
CA GLN A 17 -1.48 1.63 7.57
C GLN A 17 -1.38 3.08 7.08
N GLY A 18 -0.29 3.78 7.41
CA GLY A 18 -0.04 5.14 6.94
C GLY A 18 0.06 5.22 5.42
N LEU A 19 0.80 4.28 4.81
CA LEU A 19 0.91 4.17 3.36
C LEU A 19 -0.44 3.85 2.71
N GLN A 20 -1.27 3.01 3.33
CA GLN A 20 -2.59 2.66 2.82
C GLN A 20 -3.50 3.90 2.75
N ALA A 21 -3.52 4.70 3.82
CA ALA A 21 -4.26 5.96 3.83
C ALA A 21 -3.76 6.98 2.79
N ILE A 22 -2.45 6.99 2.50
CA ILE A 22 -1.87 7.83 1.44
C ILE A 22 -2.32 7.34 0.07
N SER A 23 -2.33 6.03 -0.16
CA SER A 23 -2.76 5.42 -1.42
C SER A 23 -4.23 5.67 -1.72
N ASP A 24 -5.10 5.51 -0.72
CA ASP A 24 -6.53 5.79 -0.86
C ASP A 24 -6.78 7.26 -1.23
N ASN A 25 -6.03 8.18 -0.62
CA ASN A 25 -6.07 9.60 -0.97
C ASN A 25 -5.56 9.85 -2.40
N GLN A 26 -4.49 9.18 -2.83
CA GLN A 26 -3.97 9.30 -4.18
C GLN A 26 -4.95 8.76 -5.24
N ALA A 27 -5.61 7.62 -4.96
CA ALA A 27 -6.63 7.06 -5.82
C ALA A 27 -7.83 8.01 -5.95
N SER A 28 -8.30 8.56 -4.82
CA SER A 28 -9.36 9.57 -4.78
C SER A 28 -8.98 10.83 -5.58
N THR A 29 -7.76 11.34 -5.39
CA THR A 29 -7.25 12.52 -6.11
C THR A 29 -7.18 12.27 -7.62
N MET A 30 -6.71 11.10 -8.05
CA MET A 30 -6.66 10.75 -9.47
C MET A 30 -8.05 10.56 -10.09
N HIS A 31 -9.01 9.99 -9.35
CA HIS A 31 -10.40 9.94 -9.80
C HIS A 31 -11.00 11.33 -9.98
N ALA A 32 -10.76 12.23 -9.02
CA ALA A 32 -11.22 13.62 -9.12
C ALA A 32 -10.56 14.36 -10.29
N LEU A 33 -9.25 14.14 -10.51
CA LEU A 33 -8.51 14.72 -11.62
C LEU A 33 -9.03 14.22 -12.97
N ALA A 34 -9.23 12.91 -13.12
CA ALA A 34 -9.78 12.32 -14.33
C ALA A 34 -11.17 12.87 -14.65
N SER A 35 -12.07 12.94 -13.66
CA SER A 35 -13.41 13.52 -13.82
C SER A 35 -13.37 15.00 -14.21
N THR A 36 -12.44 15.76 -13.61
CA THR A 36 -12.23 17.18 -13.97
C THR A 36 -11.74 17.32 -15.41
N MET A 37 -10.84 16.44 -15.86
CA MET A 37 -10.33 16.46 -17.23
C MET A 37 -11.38 16.04 -18.26
N GLU A 38 -12.24 15.07 -17.95
CA GLU A 38 -13.40 14.72 -18.79
C GLU A 38 -14.38 15.90 -18.91
N GLY A 39 -14.68 16.57 -17.79
CA GLY A 39 -15.53 17.75 -17.78
C GLY A 39 -14.97 18.89 -18.64
N LEU A 40 -13.67 19.17 -18.52
CA LEU A 40 -12.99 20.18 -19.33
C LEU A 40 -12.88 19.77 -20.81
N GLY A 41 -12.68 18.48 -21.10
CA GLY A 41 -12.64 17.94 -22.46
C GLY A 41 -13.96 18.18 -23.22
N SER A 42 -15.10 18.10 -22.53
CA SER A 42 -16.41 18.45 -23.12
C SER A 42 -16.57 19.95 -23.45
N THR A 43 -15.78 20.80 -22.78
CA THR A 43 -15.81 22.27 -22.94
C THR A 43 -14.81 22.74 -24.00
N LEU A 44 -13.74 21.99 -24.24
CA LEU A 44 -12.68 22.30 -25.19
C LEU A 44 -12.99 21.69 -26.56
N GLN A 45 -13.25 22.52 -27.57
CA GLN A 45 -13.43 22.07 -28.96
C GLN A 45 -12.09 21.97 -29.70
N GLY A 46 -11.98 20.99 -30.61
CA GLY A 46 -10.84 20.80 -31.49
C GLY A 46 -9.66 20.05 -30.84
N ALA A 47 -8.44 20.31 -31.32
CA ALA A 47 -7.24 19.57 -30.90
C ALA A 47 -6.98 19.61 -29.39
N ALA A 48 -7.36 20.69 -28.70
CA ALA A 48 -7.21 20.83 -27.26
C ALA A 48 -8.07 19.83 -26.48
N GLY A 49 -9.32 19.59 -26.90
CA GLY A 49 -10.22 18.62 -26.27
C GLY A 49 -9.71 17.18 -26.41
N ILE A 50 -9.22 16.82 -27.60
CA ILE A 50 -8.64 15.51 -27.88
C ILE A 50 -7.39 15.27 -27.02
N GLN A 51 -6.52 16.28 -26.92
CA GLN A 51 -5.32 16.20 -26.08
C GLN A 51 -5.70 16.00 -24.60
N MET A 52 -6.71 16.74 -24.12
CA MET A 52 -7.20 16.66 -22.75
C MET A 52 -7.78 15.28 -22.43
N GLN A 53 -8.55 14.73 -23.37
CA GLN A 53 -9.14 13.40 -23.24
C GLN A 53 -8.05 12.31 -23.18
N SER A 54 -7.02 12.43 -24.02
CA SER A 54 -5.86 11.53 -24.01
C SER A 54 -5.07 11.59 -22.69
N VAL A 55 -4.87 12.80 -22.14
CA VAL A 55 -4.19 12.96 -20.85
C VAL A 55 -5.07 12.42 -19.71
N GLY A 56 -6.39 12.62 -19.77
CA GLY A 56 -7.35 12.03 -18.82
C GLY A 56 -7.30 10.51 -18.81
N GLU A 57 -7.32 9.87 -19.98
CA GLU A 57 -7.18 8.41 -20.12
C GLU A 57 -5.83 7.91 -19.60
N GLN A 58 -4.73 8.60 -19.90
CA GLN A 58 -3.40 8.24 -19.40
C GLN A 58 -3.32 8.33 -17.88
N LEU A 59 -3.84 9.41 -17.29
CA LEU A 59 -3.89 9.58 -15.84
C LEU A 59 -4.77 8.52 -15.18
N HIS A 60 -5.92 8.20 -15.78
CA HIS A 60 -6.79 7.15 -15.28
C HIS A 60 -6.10 5.78 -15.32
N ALA A 61 -5.47 5.42 -16.45
CA ALA A 61 -4.74 4.17 -16.60
C ALA A 61 -3.53 4.09 -15.64
N GLN A 62 -2.80 5.20 -15.47
CA GLN A 62 -1.69 5.27 -14.54
C GLN A 62 -2.17 5.15 -13.09
N GLY A 63 -3.33 5.73 -12.78
CA GLY A 63 -3.92 5.63 -11.45
C GLY A 63 -4.42 4.25 -11.10
N MET A 64 -5.06 3.56 -12.04
CA MET A 64 -5.44 2.16 -11.88
C MET A 64 -4.21 1.27 -11.65
N ARG A 65 -3.13 1.46 -12.42
CA ARG A 65 -1.88 0.71 -12.21
C ARG A 65 -1.28 0.98 -10.84
N PHE A 66 -1.21 2.25 -10.44
CA PHE A 66 -0.69 2.63 -9.13
C PHE A 66 -1.50 1.99 -8.00
N SER A 67 -2.83 2.06 -8.07
CA SER A 67 -3.73 1.44 -7.08
C SER A 67 -3.51 -0.07 -6.99
N THR A 68 -3.41 -0.78 -8.12
CA THR A 68 -3.14 -2.22 -8.15
C THR A 68 -1.77 -2.56 -7.54
N THR A 69 -0.71 -1.87 -7.97
CA THR A 69 0.65 -2.11 -7.45
C THR A 69 0.71 -1.82 -5.95
N PHE A 70 0.03 -0.77 -5.50
CA PHE A 70 -0.05 -0.45 -4.09
C PHE A 70 -0.80 -1.53 -3.29
N ALA A 71 -1.95 -1.99 -3.78
CA ALA A 71 -2.71 -3.07 -3.13
C ALA A 71 -1.87 -4.35 -3.01
N GLU A 72 -1.15 -4.73 -4.06
CA GLU A 72 -0.20 -5.86 -4.02
C GLU A 72 0.91 -5.65 -2.98
N HIS A 73 1.47 -4.43 -2.92
CA HIS A 73 2.52 -4.10 -1.95
C HIS A 73 2.00 -4.18 -0.50
N SER A 74 0.79 -3.66 -0.26
CA SER A 74 0.11 -3.75 1.03
C SER A 74 -0.12 -5.21 1.45
N GLN A 75 -0.52 -6.07 0.52
CA GLN A 75 -0.73 -7.49 0.81
C GLN A 75 0.59 -8.22 1.11
N LYS A 76 1.68 -7.86 0.42
CA LYS A 76 3.02 -8.38 0.73
C LYS A 76 3.51 -7.94 2.11
N MET A 77 3.30 -6.67 2.49
CA MET A 77 3.61 -6.16 3.82
C MET A 77 2.84 -6.93 4.91
N ALA A 78 1.53 -7.13 4.72
CA ALA A 78 0.71 -7.89 5.65
C ALA A 78 1.17 -9.36 5.80
N ASN A 79 1.55 -10.00 4.69
CA ASN A 79 2.13 -11.35 4.72
C ASN A 79 3.46 -11.38 5.48
N ASN A 80 4.34 -10.41 5.24
CA ASN A 80 5.61 -10.33 5.96
C ASN A 80 5.40 -10.18 7.46
N ALA A 81 4.48 -9.30 7.88
CA ALA A 81 4.14 -9.15 9.29
C ALA A 81 3.69 -10.48 9.93
N SER A 82 2.79 -11.20 9.25
CA SER A 82 2.33 -12.51 9.72
C SER A 82 3.46 -13.56 9.80
N ILE A 83 4.37 -13.59 8.82
CA ILE A 83 5.51 -14.51 8.82
C ILE A 83 6.42 -14.21 10.01
N PHE A 84 6.77 -12.94 10.23
CA PHE A 84 7.64 -12.57 11.33
C PHE A 84 7.00 -12.85 12.69
N GLU A 85 5.71 -12.57 12.86
CA GLU A 85 4.96 -12.90 14.08
C GLU A 85 4.97 -14.41 14.37
N SER A 86 4.77 -15.25 13.34
CA SER A 86 4.83 -16.71 13.49
C SER A 86 6.23 -17.21 13.87
N HIS A 87 7.28 -16.62 13.27
CA HIS A 87 8.66 -16.98 13.56
C HIS A 87 9.08 -16.55 14.97
N ASP A 88 8.57 -15.42 15.46
CA ASP A 88 8.79 -14.95 16.82
C ASP A 88 8.10 -15.87 17.84
N ALA A 89 6.86 -16.30 17.58
CA ALA A 89 6.15 -17.24 18.43
C ALA A 89 6.88 -18.60 18.53
N ASP A 90 7.35 -19.11 17.39
CA ASP A 90 8.14 -20.34 17.34
C ASP A 90 9.48 -20.19 18.08
N GLY A 91 10.18 -19.08 17.86
CA GLY A 91 11.44 -18.77 18.54
C GLY A 91 11.27 -18.67 20.06
N ALA A 92 10.23 -17.98 20.53
CA ALA A 92 9.90 -17.88 21.94
C ALA A 92 9.58 -19.26 22.56
N SER A 93 8.82 -20.09 21.85
CA SER A 93 8.49 -21.47 22.25
C SER A 93 9.75 -22.33 22.38
N VAL A 94 10.67 -22.26 21.41
CA VAL A 94 11.95 -22.98 21.44
C VAL A 94 12.82 -22.53 22.61
N ILE A 95 12.94 -21.21 22.83
CA ILE A 95 13.71 -20.67 23.98
C ILE A 95 13.11 -21.12 25.31
N ALA A 96 11.78 -21.13 25.43
CA ALA A 96 11.09 -21.61 26.62
C ALA A 96 11.33 -23.11 26.87
N GLN A 97 11.26 -23.94 25.83
CA GLN A 97 11.56 -25.37 25.91
C GLN A 97 13.02 -25.62 26.31
N VAL A 98 13.97 -24.91 25.70
CA VAL A 98 15.39 -25.03 26.06
C VAL A 98 15.63 -24.59 27.51
N SER A 99 15.04 -23.47 27.96
CA SER A 99 15.15 -23.03 29.35
C SER A 99 14.61 -24.06 30.34
N GLY A 100 13.50 -24.72 29.99
CA GLY A 100 12.92 -25.80 30.80
C GLY A 100 13.77 -27.08 30.89
N LEU A 101 14.78 -27.26 30.03
CA LEU A 101 15.72 -28.38 30.07
C LEU A 101 16.97 -28.10 30.91
N ILE A 102 17.27 -26.83 31.18
CA ILE A 102 18.45 -26.40 31.96
C ILE A 102 18.10 -26.04 33.41
N THR A 103 16.83 -26.17 33.79
CA THR A 103 16.31 -26.00 35.16
C THR A 103 15.90 -27.35 35.71
#